data_AF-A0A9D4UIQ9-F1
#
_entry.id   AF-A0A9D4UIQ9-F1
#
_cell.length_a   1.000
_cell.length_b   1.000
_cell.length_c   1.000
_cell.angle_alpha   90.00
_cell.angle_beta   90.00
_cell.angle_gamma   90.00
#
_symmetry.space_group_name_H-M   'P 1'
#
loop_
_entity.id
_entity.type
_entity.pdbx_description
1 polymer ?
#
loop_
_entity_poly.entity_id
_entity_poly.type
_entity_poly.pdbx_seq_one_letter_code
_entity_poly.pdbx_strand_id
1 'polypeptide(L)'
;MLGSCFSCVIAELRKLGADFSGTLSVARKLDAAKCDHEPLKSASDCLESLIADGNLEHFFVATQDAELRIKLRQVPSVAIILAQNNFLVLEPPSEKQQSIAHANEAQKTHATKREFQIIEARERKKEALLAAKSGEGDTGIATRDEPNNKTSCQGTESTVMQKEDKKRQQKLRLNLCKGMWEMVRKVALWMEKQVD
;
A
#
# COMPACT_ATOMS: atom_id res chain seq x y z
N MET A 1 -31.71 -4.49 -16.71
CA MET A 1 -31.45 -5.72 -15.94
C MET A 1 -30.15 -5.52 -15.17
N LEU A 2 -30.23 -5.21 -13.88
CA LEU A 2 -29.03 -5.11 -13.05
C LEU A 2 -28.50 -6.52 -12.85
N GLY A 3 -27.45 -6.88 -13.60
CA GLY A 3 -26.74 -8.14 -13.43
C GLY A 3 -26.30 -8.24 -11.98
N SER A 4 -26.88 -9.19 -11.24
CA SER A 4 -26.59 -9.38 -9.83
C SER A 4 -25.13 -9.77 -9.66
N CYS A 5 -24.41 -8.99 -8.87
CA CYS A 5 -23.08 -9.30 -8.37
C CYS A 5 -23.08 -10.73 -7.79
N PHE A 6 -22.02 -11.51 -8.04
CA PHE A 6 -21.83 -12.84 -7.42
C PHE A 6 -22.92 -13.90 -7.72
N SER A 7 -23.33 -14.02 -8.99
CA SER A 7 -24.40 -14.94 -9.43
C SER A 7 -24.18 -16.41 -9.02
N CYS A 8 -22.95 -16.93 -9.09
CA CYS A 8 -22.62 -18.31 -8.68
C CYS A 8 -22.84 -18.54 -7.18
N VAL A 9 -22.36 -17.64 -6.33
CA VAL A 9 -22.47 -17.79 -4.87
C VAL A 9 -23.90 -17.58 -4.39
N ILE A 10 -24.61 -16.63 -4.99
CA ILE A 10 -26.05 -16.46 -4.72
C ILE A 10 -26.84 -17.71 -5.13
N ALA A 11 -26.48 -18.35 -6.24
CA ALA A 11 -27.10 -19.61 -6.66
C ALA A 11 -26.78 -20.76 -5.68
N GLU A 12 -25.55 -20.83 -5.16
CA GLU A 12 -25.17 -21.83 -4.16
C GLU A 12 -25.87 -21.62 -2.82
N LEU A 13 -25.92 -20.39 -2.31
CA LEU A 13 -26.67 -20.05 -1.08
C LEU A 13 -28.16 -20.40 -1.18
N ARG A 14 -28.76 -20.26 -2.37
CA ARG A 14 -30.14 -20.71 -2.62
C ARG A 14 -30.28 -22.22 -2.56
N LYS A 15 -29.29 -22.98 -3.05
CA LYS A 15 -29.29 -24.45 -3.01
C LYS A 15 -29.14 -24.98 -1.59
N LEU A 16 -28.43 -24.27 -0.71
CA LEU A 16 -28.25 -24.65 0.71
C LEU A 16 -29.54 -24.53 1.55
N GLY A 17 -30.57 -23.83 1.06
CA GLY A 17 -31.90 -23.84 1.65
C GLY A 17 -32.19 -22.71 2.65
N ALA A 18 -33.23 -22.92 3.47
CA ALA A 18 -33.82 -21.87 4.32
C ALA A 18 -32.91 -21.41 5.47
N ASP A 19 -32.04 -22.28 5.97
CA ASP A 19 -31.11 -22.00 7.06
C ASP A 19 -30.15 -20.84 6.72
N PHE A 20 -29.86 -20.64 5.43
CA PHE A 20 -28.98 -19.59 4.92
C PHE A 20 -29.75 -18.40 4.31
N SER A 21 -31.06 -18.30 4.55
CA SER A 21 -31.91 -17.23 4.02
C SER A 21 -31.50 -15.83 4.52
N GLY A 22 -31.05 -15.72 5.77
CA GLY A 22 -30.47 -14.50 6.34
C GLY A 22 -29.19 -14.09 5.59
N THR A 23 -28.26 -15.03 5.43
CA THR A 23 -27.01 -14.83 4.68
C THR A 23 -27.28 -14.43 3.22
N LEU A 24 -28.23 -15.07 2.56
CA LEU A 24 -28.66 -14.73 1.20
C LEU A 24 -29.18 -13.29 1.11
N SER A 25 -29.93 -12.83 2.11
CA SER A 25 -30.48 -11.48 2.15
C SER A 25 -29.41 -10.43 2.36
N VAL A 26 -28.37 -10.73 3.15
CA VAL A 26 -27.20 -9.86 3.33
C VAL A 26 -26.34 -9.85 2.07
N ALA A 27 -26.05 -11.02 1.48
CA ALA A 27 -25.21 -11.16 0.29
C ALA A 27 -25.75 -10.35 -0.90
N ARG A 28 -27.08 -10.28 -1.07
CA ARG A 28 -27.71 -9.47 -2.12
C ARG A 28 -27.53 -7.95 -1.96
N LYS A 29 -27.22 -7.48 -0.75
CA LYS A 29 -27.02 -6.05 -0.45
C LYS A 29 -25.56 -5.63 -0.63
N LEU A 30 -24.64 -6.59 -0.71
CA LEU A 30 -23.22 -6.32 -0.89
C LEU A 30 -22.93 -5.98 -2.35
N ASP A 31 -22.11 -4.95 -2.55
CA ASP A 31 -21.55 -4.68 -3.86
C ASP A 31 -20.33 -5.60 -4.04
N ALA A 32 -20.50 -6.62 -4.86
CA ALA A 32 -19.50 -7.68 -5.07
C ALA A 32 -19.09 -7.75 -6.54
N ALA A 33 -17.99 -8.44 -6.82
CA ALA A 33 -17.55 -8.67 -8.19
C ALA A 33 -18.60 -9.46 -8.98
N LYS A 34 -18.76 -9.11 -10.26
CA LYS A 34 -19.65 -9.83 -11.19
C LYS A 34 -18.91 -11.01 -11.78
N CYS A 35 -19.61 -12.12 -11.95
CA CYS A 35 -19.10 -13.31 -12.60
C CYS A 35 -20.04 -13.74 -13.72
N ASP A 36 -19.47 -13.98 -14.91
CA ASP A 36 -20.20 -14.31 -16.13
C ASP A 36 -20.07 -15.81 -16.45
N HIS A 37 -20.34 -16.69 -15.47
CA HIS A 37 -20.25 -18.14 -15.65
C HIS A 37 -21.56 -18.75 -16.14
N GLU A 38 -21.49 -19.38 -17.32
CA GLU A 38 -22.57 -20.18 -17.90
C GLU A 38 -21.98 -21.55 -18.33
N PRO A 39 -22.34 -22.68 -17.70
CA PRO A 39 -23.25 -22.84 -16.57
C PRO A 39 -22.69 -22.31 -15.24
N LEU A 40 -23.59 -22.04 -14.28
CA LEU A 40 -23.25 -21.64 -12.92
C LEU A 40 -22.32 -22.67 -12.26
N LYS A 41 -21.16 -22.20 -11.77
CA LYS A 41 -20.17 -23.00 -11.04
C LYS A 41 -20.41 -22.97 -9.53
N SER A 42 -19.62 -23.77 -8.79
CA SER A 42 -19.50 -23.64 -7.34
C SER A 42 -18.88 -22.28 -6.96
N ALA A 43 -19.09 -21.84 -5.73
CA ALA A 43 -18.58 -20.59 -5.19
C ALA A 43 -17.06 -20.59 -5.11
N SER A 44 -16.46 -21.71 -4.72
CA SER A 44 -15.00 -21.89 -4.69
C SER A 44 -14.40 -21.77 -6.09
N ASP A 45 -14.93 -22.50 -7.08
CA ASP A 45 -14.45 -22.44 -8.46
C ASP A 45 -14.66 -21.05 -9.08
N CYS A 46 -15.75 -20.37 -8.72
CA CYS A 46 -16.03 -19.01 -9.17
C CYS A 46 -15.04 -17.99 -8.58
N LEU A 47 -14.66 -18.15 -7.32
CA LEU A 47 -13.65 -17.29 -6.68
C LEU A 47 -12.27 -17.55 -7.27
N GLU A 48 -11.94 -18.81 -7.53
CA GLU A 48 -10.68 -19.18 -8.19
C GLU A 48 -10.56 -18.57 -9.59
N SER A 49 -11.61 -18.65 -10.41
CA SER A 49 -11.58 -18.07 -11.76
C SER A 49 -11.51 -16.55 -11.75
N LEU A 50 -12.12 -15.88 -10.76
CA LEU A 50 -12.06 -14.43 -10.60
C LEU A 50 -10.64 -13.94 -10.26
N ILE A 51 -9.84 -14.79 -9.62
CA ILE A 51 -8.52 -14.44 -9.08
C ILE A 51 -7.39 -15.02 -9.95
N ALA A 52 -7.69 -15.96 -10.84
CA ALA A 52 -6.73 -16.74 -11.62
C ALA A 52 -5.68 -15.88 -12.36
N ASP A 53 -6.07 -14.72 -12.88
CA ASP A 53 -5.19 -13.83 -13.66
C ASP A 53 -4.36 -12.88 -12.77
N GLY A 54 -3.85 -13.38 -11.64
CA GLY A 54 -2.93 -12.63 -10.77
C GLY A 54 -3.57 -11.45 -10.04
N ASN A 55 -4.88 -11.50 -9.82
CA ASN A 55 -5.64 -10.53 -9.03
C ASN A 55 -5.43 -9.05 -9.46
N LEU A 56 -5.73 -8.73 -10.73
CA LEU A 56 -5.56 -7.38 -11.30
C LEU A 56 -6.30 -6.29 -10.53
N GLU A 57 -7.51 -6.60 -10.06
CA GLU A 57 -8.37 -5.69 -9.29
C GLU A 57 -8.03 -5.68 -7.79
N HIS A 58 -7.00 -6.44 -7.37
CA HIS A 58 -6.52 -6.51 -5.99
C HIS A 58 -7.59 -6.85 -4.96
N PHE A 59 -8.43 -7.85 -5.25
CA PHE A 59 -9.46 -8.34 -4.34
C PHE A 59 -8.88 -8.91 -3.05
N PHE A 60 -9.62 -8.67 -1.96
CA PHE A 60 -9.43 -9.35 -0.68
C PHE A 60 -10.46 -10.47 -0.59
N VAL A 61 -9.99 -11.66 -0.21
CA VAL A 61 -10.87 -12.83 -0.13
C VAL A 61 -11.08 -13.19 1.31
N ALA A 62 -12.33 -13.10 1.77
CA ALA A 62 -12.73 -13.64 3.06
C ALA A 62 -13.25 -15.08 2.86
N THR A 63 -12.51 -16.08 3.35
CA THR A 63 -12.92 -17.49 3.24
C THR A 63 -12.54 -18.29 4.48
N GLN A 64 -13.44 -19.18 4.91
CA GLN A 64 -13.19 -20.15 5.97
C GLN A 64 -12.78 -21.53 5.42
N ASP A 65 -12.90 -21.74 4.10
CA ASP A 65 -12.54 -22.99 3.46
C ASP A 65 -11.02 -23.16 3.38
N ALA A 66 -10.54 -24.29 3.89
CA ALA A 66 -9.11 -24.63 3.92
C ALA A 66 -8.58 -24.97 2.52
N GLU A 67 -9.38 -25.61 1.66
CA GLU A 67 -8.94 -26.03 0.33
C GLU A 67 -8.77 -24.83 -0.58
N LEU A 68 -9.77 -23.95 -0.63
CA LEU A 68 -9.68 -22.69 -1.36
C LEU A 68 -8.49 -21.84 -0.88
N ARG A 69 -8.25 -21.78 0.43
CA ARG A 69 -7.11 -21.04 1.00
C ARG A 69 -5.76 -21.56 0.49
N ILE A 70 -5.57 -22.88 0.42
CA ILE A 70 -4.32 -23.47 -0.08
C ILE A 70 -4.07 -23.04 -1.53
N LYS A 71 -5.11 -23.00 -2.37
CA LYS A 71 -5.01 -22.58 -3.77
C LYS A 71 -4.72 -21.09 -3.89
N LEU A 72 -5.42 -20.24 -3.14
CA LEU A 72 -5.25 -18.78 -3.17
C LEU A 72 -3.86 -18.33 -2.71
N ARG A 73 -3.22 -19.05 -1.77
CA ARG A 73 -1.83 -18.77 -1.34
C ARG A 73 -0.80 -18.95 -2.45
N GLN A 74 -1.13 -19.70 -3.50
CA GLN A 74 -0.25 -19.88 -4.66
C GLN A 74 -0.28 -18.68 -5.60
N VAL A 75 -1.36 -17.91 -5.58
CA VAL A 75 -1.54 -16.74 -6.44
C VAL A 75 -0.85 -15.53 -5.77
N PRO A 76 0.00 -14.79 -6.51
CA PRO A 76 0.60 -13.57 -5.98
C PRO A 76 -0.47 -12.52 -5.68
N SER A 77 -0.20 -11.63 -4.71
CA SER A 77 -1.01 -10.44 -4.45
C SER A 77 -2.45 -10.67 -3.98
N VAL A 78 -2.76 -11.84 -3.43
CA VAL A 78 -4.07 -12.14 -2.81
C VAL A 78 -3.95 -12.02 -1.30
N ALA A 79 -4.82 -11.19 -0.71
CA ALA A 79 -4.94 -11.02 0.72
C ALA A 79 -6.12 -11.86 1.24
N ILE A 80 -5.88 -12.75 2.21
CA ILE A 80 -6.88 -13.69 2.72
C ILE A 80 -7.32 -13.26 4.12
N ILE A 81 -8.63 -13.11 4.32
CA ILE A 81 -9.25 -12.77 5.61
C ILE A 81 -9.94 -14.00 6.17
N LEU A 82 -9.68 -14.29 7.44
CA LEU A 82 -10.31 -15.34 8.21
C LEU A 82 -11.19 -14.73 9.29
N ALA A 83 -12.39 -15.27 9.45
CA ALA A 83 -13.25 -14.95 10.58
C ALA A 83 -12.92 -15.89 11.74
N GLN A 84 -12.45 -15.31 12.85
CA GLN A 84 -12.39 -15.99 14.15
C GLN A 84 -13.46 -15.38 15.04
N ASN A 85 -13.93 -16.14 16.04
CA ASN A 85 -15.14 -15.84 16.83
C ASN A 85 -15.47 -14.35 16.99
N ASN A 86 -14.53 -13.55 17.50
CA ASN A 86 -14.75 -12.13 17.77
C ASN A 86 -13.83 -11.18 17.00
N PHE A 87 -13.03 -11.68 16.04
CA PHE A 87 -12.12 -10.83 15.29
C PHE A 87 -11.84 -11.38 13.89
N LEU A 88 -11.59 -10.46 12.96
CA LEU A 88 -11.12 -10.79 11.62
C LEU A 88 -9.59 -10.81 11.62
N VAL A 89 -9.02 -11.88 11.08
CA VAL A 89 -7.58 -12.05 10.94
C VAL A 89 -7.22 -11.92 9.48
N LEU A 90 -6.33 -10.99 9.18
CA LEU A 90 -5.64 -10.97 7.89
C LEU A 90 -4.50 -11.98 7.96
N GLU A 91 -4.50 -12.93 7.03
CA GLU A 91 -3.44 -13.92 6.95
C GLU A 91 -2.12 -13.27 6.53
N PRO A 92 -0.97 -13.61 7.16
CA PRO A 92 0.32 -13.16 6.67
C PRO A 92 0.58 -13.66 5.24
N PRO A 93 1.29 -12.87 4.41
CA PRO A 93 1.58 -13.26 3.04
C PRO A 93 2.44 -14.53 2.99
N SER A 94 2.22 -15.37 1.98
CA SER A 94 2.99 -16.60 1.78
C SER A 94 4.44 -16.31 1.43
N GLU A 95 5.34 -17.28 1.66
CA GLU A 95 6.77 -17.14 1.35
C GLU A 95 7.03 -16.76 -0.13
N LYS A 96 6.20 -17.29 -1.04
CA LYS A 96 6.21 -16.92 -2.45
C LYS A 96 5.84 -15.45 -2.67
N GLN A 97 4.82 -14.95 -1.97
CA GLN A 97 4.41 -13.55 -2.07
C GLN A 97 5.49 -12.63 -1.48
N GLN A 98 6.11 -13.03 -0.37
CA GLN A 98 7.20 -12.29 0.25
C GLN A 98 8.43 -12.20 -0.66
N SER A 99 8.84 -13.30 -1.31
CA SER A 99 9.99 -13.28 -2.22
C SER A 99 9.76 -12.39 -3.44
N ILE A 100 8.54 -12.38 -4.00
CA ILE A 100 8.15 -11.45 -5.06
C ILE A 100 8.18 -10.00 -4.57
N ALA A 101 7.65 -9.73 -3.37
CA ALA A 101 7.68 -8.40 -2.78
C ALA A 101 9.14 -7.92 -2.56
N HIS A 102 10.01 -8.78 -2.02
CA HIS A 102 11.42 -8.49 -1.81
C HIS A 102 12.16 -8.23 -3.13
N ALA A 103 11.89 -9.01 -4.18
CA ALA A 103 12.47 -8.79 -5.50
C ALA A 103 12.03 -7.44 -6.09
N ASN A 104 10.74 -7.10 -5.95
CA ASN A 104 10.20 -5.81 -6.39
C ASN A 104 10.77 -4.63 -5.58
N GLU A 105 10.96 -4.81 -4.28
CA GLU A 105 11.61 -3.81 -3.42
C GLU A 105 13.07 -3.64 -3.79
N ALA A 106 13.83 -4.72 -3.97
CA ALA A 106 15.22 -4.68 -4.41
C ALA A 106 15.37 -3.95 -5.75
N GLN A 107 14.46 -4.18 -6.69
CA GLN A 107 14.46 -3.46 -7.98
C GLN A 107 14.26 -1.95 -7.79
N LYS A 108 13.46 -1.54 -6.80
CA LYS A 108 13.14 -0.12 -6.53
C LYS A 108 14.15 0.56 -5.62
N THR A 109 14.93 -0.17 -4.84
CA THR A 109 15.91 0.41 -3.90
C THR A 109 17.19 0.84 -4.59
N HIS A 110 17.53 0.28 -5.75
CA HIS A 110 18.68 0.71 -6.52
C HIS A 110 18.42 2.06 -7.20
N ALA A 111 19.38 2.99 -7.05
CA ALA A 111 19.32 4.26 -7.77
C ALA A 111 19.34 3.99 -9.28
N THR A 112 18.52 4.73 -10.03
CA THR A 112 18.54 4.62 -11.48
C THR A 112 19.88 5.07 -12.04
N LYS A 113 20.25 4.59 -13.23
CA LYS A 113 21.50 4.99 -13.91
C LYS A 113 21.66 6.52 -13.98
N ARG A 114 20.55 7.25 -14.13
CA ARG A 114 20.53 8.72 -14.12
C ARG A 114 20.88 9.30 -12.74
N GLU A 115 20.31 8.74 -11.66
CA GLU A 115 20.62 9.17 -10.30
C GLU A 115 22.09 8.90 -9.96
N PHE A 116 22.63 7.75 -10.35
CA PHE A 116 24.06 7.45 -10.21
C PHE A 116 24.94 8.48 -10.93
N GLN A 117 24.62 8.81 -12.19
CA GLN A 117 25.37 9.83 -12.94
C GLN A 117 25.34 11.21 -12.27
N ILE A 118 24.19 11.60 -11.71
CA ILE A 118 24.05 12.89 -11.00
C ILE A 118 24.88 12.87 -9.69
N ILE A 119 24.85 11.75 -8.96
CA ILE A 119 25.63 11.58 -7.73
C ILE A 119 27.13 11.68 -8.05
N GLU A 120 27.62 10.90 -9.02
CA GLU A 120 29.03 10.92 -9.43
C GLU A 120 29.47 12.29 -9.98
N ALA A 121 28.61 12.99 -10.73
CA ALA A 121 28.91 14.32 -11.24
C ALA A 121 29.02 15.35 -10.10
N ARG A 122 28.16 15.23 -9.07
CA ARG A 122 28.23 16.08 -7.87
C ARG A 122 29.49 15.79 -7.05
N GLU A 123 29.87 14.52 -6.91
CA GLU A 123 31.09 14.11 -6.22
C GLU A 123 32.34 14.67 -6.91
N ARG A 124 32.46 14.47 -8.22
CA ARG A 124 33.56 15.05 -9.03
C ARG A 124 33.65 16.57 -8.92
N LYS A 125 32.50 17.26 -8.95
CA LYS A 125 32.46 18.72 -8.79
C LYS A 125 32.91 19.16 -7.39
N LYS A 126 32.51 18.41 -6.34
CA LYS A 126 32.92 18.67 -4.96
C LYS A 126 34.41 18.45 -4.76
N GLU A 127 34.96 17.37 -5.32
CA GLU A 127 36.40 17.07 -5.29
C GLU A 127 37.22 18.17 -6.00
N ALA A 128 36.77 18.64 -7.16
CA ALA A 128 37.41 19.76 -7.86
C ALA A 128 37.38 21.07 -7.04
N LEU A 129 36.27 21.35 -6.35
CA LEU A 129 36.13 22.51 -5.45
C LEU A 129 37.03 22.41 -4.21
N LEU A 130 37.29 21.20 -3.71
CA LEU A 130 38.19 20.95 -2.57
C LEU A 130 39.65 21.09 -3.00
N ALA A 131 40.02 20.54 -4.16
CA ALA A 131 41.37 20.64 -4.72
C ALA A 131 41.77 22.09 -5.02
N ALA A 132 40.83 22.91 -5.50
CA ALA A 132 41.06 24.34 -5.73
C ALA A 132 41.26 25.16 -4.44
N LYS A 133 40.73 24.70 -3.29
CA LYS A 133 40.86 25.39 -2.00
C LYS A 133 42.13 25.03 -1.22
N SER A 134 42.77 23.91 -1.54
CA SER A 134 44.03 23.48 -0.94
C SER A 134 45.29 24.10 -1.57
N GLY A 135 45.14 25.00 -2.55
CA GLY A 135 46.24 25.65 -3.28
C GLY A 135 46.65 27.05 -2.81
N GLU A 136 45.91 27.69 -1.88
CA GLU A 136 46.25 29.03 -1.37
C GLU A 136 46.74 28.94 0.08
N GLY A 137 48.06 28.83 0.22
CA GLY A 137 48.79 29.03 1.46
C GLY A 137 49.06 30.52 1.71
N ASP A 138 48.70 30.94 2.93
CA ASP A 138 48.75 32.24 3.58
C ASP A 138 50.11 32.99 3.55
N THR A 139 50.09 34.27 3.16
CA THR A 139 50.82 35.35 3.87
C THR A 139 50.09 36.71 3.75
N GLY A 140 49.63 37.27 4.87
CA GLY A 140 49.79 38.71 5.18
C GLY A 140 48.59 39.69 5.13
N ILE A 141 47.84 39.75 6.24
CA ILE A 141 47.23 40.91 6.97
C ILE A 141 46.86 42.24 6.23
N ALA A 142 45.54 42.48 6.18
CA ALA A 142 44.71 43.70 6.36
C ALA A 142 44.79 44.93 5.42
N THR A 143 43.68 45.25 4.75
CA THR A 143 42.75 46.36 5.10
C THR A 143 41.44 46.30 4.29
N ARG A 144 40.39 46.88 4.86
CA ARG A 144 38.99 46.89 4.39
C ARG A 144 38.85 47.66 3.07
N ASP A 145 38.02 47.15 2.16
CA ASP A 145 36.98 47.93 1.46
C ASP A 145 35.97 46.99 0.77
N GLU A 146 34.68 47.20 1.05
CA GLU A 146 33.57 46.60 0.29
C GLU A 146 33.50 47.19 -1.12
N PRO A 147 33.08 46.38 -2.11
CA PRO A 147 31.96 46.84 -2.91
C PRO A 147 30.87 45.76 -3.08
N ASN A 148 29.69 46.21 -2.73
CA ASN A 148 28.35 45.66 -2.92
C ASN A 148 28.11 45.11 -4.35
N ASN A 149 27.87 43.80 -4.48
CA ASN A 149 27.13 43.25 -5.61
C ASN A 149 25.96 42.38 -5.13
N LYS A 150 24.77 42.88 -5.45
CA LYS A 150 23.47 42.36 -5.04
C LYS A 150 23.15 41.13 -5.88
N THR A 151 23.30 39.95 -5.28
CA THR A 151 22.50 38.79 -5.68
C THR A 151 22.11 38.03 -4.42
N SER A 152 20.85 38.20 -4.04
CA SER A 152 20.18 37.48 -2.98
C SER A 152 20.19 35.98 -3.30
N CYS A 153 20.91 35.19 -2.51
CA CYS A 153 20.88 33.74 -2.58
C CYS A 153 20.58 33.21 -1.18
N GLN A 154 19.30 33.01 -0.90
CA GLN A 154 18.77 32.43 0.32
C GLN A 154 19.24 30.97 0.47
N GLY A 155 20.42 30.79 1.06
CA GLY A 155 21.00 29.47 1.34
C GLY A 155 20.60 28.88 2.68
N THR A 156 19.32 28.96 3.06
CA THR A 156 18.77 28.27 4.25
C THR A 156 17.71 27.23 3.87
N GLU A 157 17.36 27.10 2.60
CA GLU A 157 16.22 26.28 2.16
C GLU A 157 16.48 24.77 2.25
N SER A 158 17.71 24.28 1.98
CA SER A 158 17.92 22.84 1.81
C SER A 158 17.82 22.02 3.10
N THR A 159 18.24 22.57 4.24
CA THR A 159 18.14 21.90 5.55
C THR A 159 16.78 22.14 6.21
N VAL A 160 16.13 23.27 5.90
CA VAL A 160 14.79 23.61 6.38
C VAL A 160 13.74 22.78 5.65
N MET A 161 13.82 22.62 4.33
CA MET A 161 12.93 21.76 3.54
C MET A 161 12.96 20.31 4.03
N GLN A 162 14.15 19.74 4.28
CA GLN A 162 14.26 18.37 4.78
C GLN A 162 13.67 18.17 6.19
N LYS A 163 13.71 19.21 7.05
CA LYS A 163 13.08 19.18 8.38
C LYS A 163 11.56 19.37 8.29
N GLU A 164 11.10 20.23 7.40
CA GLU A 164 9.67 20.47 7.16
C GLU A 164 8.99 19.25 6.51
N ASP A 165 9.63 18.60 5.55
CA ASP A 165 9.12 17.37 4.92
C ASP A 165 9.03 16.21 5.90
N LYS A 166 10.01 16.06 6.80
CA LYS A 166 9.95 15.07 7.89
C LYS A 166 8.82 15.37 8.88
N LYS A 167 8.61 16.64 9.24
CA LYS A 167 7.47 17.05 10.08
C LYS A 167 6.13 16.82 9.37
N ARG A 168 6.07 17.05 8.06
CA ARG A 168 4.87 16.84 7.22
C ARG A 168 4.52 15.35 7.11
N GLN A 169 5.52 14.48 6.89
CA GLN A 169 5.35 13.03 6.92
C GLN A 169 4.93 12.52 8.29
N GLN A 170 5.54 13.02 9.38
CA GLN A 170 5.15 12.63 10.73
C GLN A 170 3.72 13.05 11.06
N LYS A 171 3.32 14.26 10.66
CA LYS A 171 1.94 14.75 10.79
C LYS A 171 0.95 13.95 9.94
N LEU A 172 1.33 13.54 8.72
CA LEU A 172 0.52 12.65 7.90
C LEU A 172 0.31 11.29 8.57
N ARG A 173 1.36 10.68 9.12
CA ARG A 173 1.28 9.41 9.86
C ARG A 173 0.39 9.52 11.10
N LEU A 174 0.54 10.59 11.88
CA LEU A 174 -0.33 10.88 13.03
C LEU A 174 -1.79 11.10 12.62
N ASN A 175 -2.04 11.79 11.51
CA ASN A 175 -3.39 12.00 11.00
C ASN A 175 -4.01 10.70 10.43
N LEU A 176 -3.20 9.83 9.80
CA LEU A 176 -3.62 8.51 9.35
C LEU A 176 -3.98 7.61 10.55
N CYS A 177 -3.15 7.61 11.60
CA CYS A 177 -3.43 6.90 12.84
C CYS A 177 -4.68 7.44 13.54
N LYS A 178 -4.91 8.75 13.54
CA LYS A 178 -6.14 9.37 14.08
C LYS A 178 -7.38 8.97 13.27
N GLY A 179 -7.30 8.98 11.94
CA GLY A 179 -8.40 8.54 11.07
C GLY A 179 -8.74 7.07 11.27
N MET A 180 -7.73 6.22 11.39
CA MET A 180 -7.91 4.80 11.67
C MET A 180 -8.49 4.56 13.08
N TRP A 181 -8.06 5.33 14.09
CA TRP A 181 -8.64 5.29 15.43
C TRP A 181 -10.10 5.78 15.47
N GLU A 182 -10.45 6.82 14.71
CA GLU A 182 -11.85 7.26 14.58
C GLU A 182 -12.72 6.22 13.90
N MET A 183 -12.21 5.55 12.86
CA MET A 183 -12.93 4.47 12.18
C MET A 183 -13.18 3.30 13.14
N VAL A 184 -12.16 2.87 13.89
CA VAL A 184 -12.32 1.82 14.91
C VAL A 184 -13.32 2.25 15.99
N ARG A 185 -13.28 3.51 16.44
CA ARG A 185 -14.25 4.05 17.41
C ARG A 185 -15.68 4.08 16.86
N LYS A 186 -15.87 4.43 15.59
CA LYS A 186 -17.18 4.42 14.92
C LYS A 186 -17.73 3.00 14.77
N VAL A 187 -16.86 2.03 14.46
CA VAL A 187 -17.23 0.61 14.41
C VAL A 187 -17.61 0.09 15.79
N ALA A 188 -16.85 0.43 16.84
CA ALA A 188 -17.17 0.05 18.21
C ALA A 188 -18.51 0.65 18.70
N LEU A 189 -18.75 1.94 18.44
CA LEU A 189 -20.02 2.59 18.76
C LEU A 189 -21.20 2.03 17.95
N TRP A 190 -20.95 1.59 16.71
CA TRP A 190 -21.96 0.90 15.91
C TRP A 190 -22.28 -0.48 16.49
N MET A 191 -21.29 -1.21 17.00
CA MET A 191 -21.48 -2.51 17.67
C MET A 191 -22.24 -2.38 19.00
N GLU A 192 -21.96 -1.36 19.82
CA GLU A 192 -22.69 -1.11 21.07
C GLU A 192 -24.18 -0.81 20.83
N LYS A 193 -24.53 -0.21 19.68
CA LYS A 193 -25.91 0.09 19.28
C LYS A 193 -26.72 -1.10 18.74
N GLN A 194 -26.13 -2.28 18.63
CA GLN A 194 -26.81 -3.49 18.13
C GLN A 194 -27.16 -4.48 19.26
N VAL A 195 -26.90 -4.12 20.52
CA VAL A 195 -27.10 -4.97 21.70
C VAL A 195 -28.34 -4.55 22.53
N ASP A 196 -29.04 -3.49 22.11
CA ASP A 196 -30.41 -3.14 22.55
C ASP A 196 -31.42 -3.43 21.41
#